data_AF-A0A7C7NLI4-F1
#
_entry.id   AF-A0A7C7NLI4-F1
#
_cell.length_a   1.000
_cell.length_b   1.000
_cell.length_c   1.000
_cell.angle_alpha   90.00
_cell.angle_beta   90.00
_cell.angle_gamma   90.00
#
_symmetry.space_group_name_H-M   'P 1'
#
loop_
_entity.id
_entity.type
_entity.pdbx_description
1 polymer ?
#
loop_
_entity_poly.entity_id
_entity_poly.type
_entity_poly.pdbx_seq_one_letter_code
_entity_poly.pdbx_strand_id
1 'polypeptide(L)'
;MNTFISISVFLFALTQIIFAFNFLWSLRNGKVAGNNPWKSCTLLWQTPSPPPHGNFPEMPIVYRGPYEYSHPDTEEDFWPQNAPPATSEAGGQFAPAPTPEPVPGD
;
A
#
# COMPACT_ATOMS: atom_id res chain seq x y z
N MET A 1 8.06 -10.78 -41.21
CA MET A 1 7.95 -9.73 -40.18
C MET A 1 6.51 -9.23 -40.02
N ASN A 2 5.90 -8.66 -41.08
CA ASN A 2 4.58 -8.03 -41.00
C ASN A 2 3.45 -8.99 -40.57
N THR A 3 3.40 -10.22 -41.12
CA THR A 3 2.38 -11.21 -40.75
C THR A 3 2.41 -11.57 -39.26
N PHE A 4 3.60 -11.71 -38.69
CA PHE A 4 3.77 -11.99 -37.26
C PHE A 4 3.25 -10.83 -36.41
N ILE A 5 3.64 -9.59 -36.76
CA ILE A 5 3.17 -8.38 -36.06
C ILE A 5 1.64 -8.26 -36.14
N SER A 6 1.04 -8.53 -37.31
CA SER A 6 -0.41 -8.51 -37.45
C SER A 6 -1.11 -9.51 -36.54
N ILE A 7 -0.61 -10.75 -36.44
CA ILE A 7 -1.15 -11.75 -35.52
C ILE A 7 -1.02 -11.29 -34.07
N SER A 8 0.14 -10.74 -33.68
CA SER A 8 0.36 -10.18 -32.34
C SER A 8 -0.61 -9.06 -31.99
N VAL A 9 -0.93 -8.16 -32.94
CA VAL A 9 -1.89 -7.07 -32.72
C VAL A 9 -3.31 -7.61 -32.49
N PHE A 10 -3.73 -8.63 -33.22
CA PHE A 10 -5.05 -9.24 -33.00
C PHE A 10 -5.13 -9.96 -31.65
N LEU A 11 -4.07 -10.67 -31.24
CA LEU A 11 -4.00 -11.29 -29.92
C LEU A 11 -4.02 -10.24 -28.80
N PHE A 12 -3.23 -9.17 -28.95
CA PHE A 12 -3.24 -8.04 -28.03
C PHE A 12 -4.64 -7.42 -27.92
N ALA A 13 -5.29 -7.13 -29.03
CA ALA A 13 -6.65 -6.58 -29.06
C ALA A 13 -7.66 -7.49 -28.34
N LEU A 14 -7.57 -8.81 -28.53
CA LEU A 14 -8.41 -9.77 -27.84
C LEU A 14 -8.18 -9.75 -26.33
N THR A 15 -6.92 -9.70 -25.87
CA THR A 15 -6.61 -9.58 -24.44
C THR A 15 -7.13 -8.27 -23.85
N GLN A 16 -7.07 -7.16 -24.60
CA GLN A 16 -7.63 -5.89 -24.15
C GLN A 16 -9.15 -5.96 -23.94
N ILE A 17 -9.89 -6.73 -24.77
CA ILE A 17 -11.34 -6.94 -24.57
C ILE A 17 -11.62 -7.67 -23.25
N ILE A 18 -10.83 -8.71 -22.93
CA ILE A 18 -10.97 -9.45 -21.67
C ILE A 18 -10.70 -8.53 -20.47
N PHE A 19 -9.65 -7.72 -20.54
CA PHE A 19 -9.34 -6.71 -19.52
C PHE A 19 -10.47 -5.68 -19.37
N ALA A 20 -10.95 -5.10 -20.47
CA ALA A 20 -12.01 -4.11 -20.45
C ALA A 20 -13.30 -4.67 -19.86
N PHE A 21 -13.67 -5.91 -20.23
CA PHE A 21 -14.81 -6.59 -19.64
C PHE A 21 -14.64 -6.75 -18.12
N ASN A 22 -13.50 -7.26 -17.67
CA ASN A 22 -13.23 -7.45 -16.24
C ASN A 22 -13.26 -6.12 -15.47
N PHE A 23 -12.65 -5.06 -16.01
CA PHE A 23 -12.63 -3.73 -15.41
C PHE A 23 -14.03 -3.14 -15.29
N LEU A 24 -14.81 -3.13 -16.37
CA LEU A 24 -16.17 -2.59 -16.40
C LEU A 24 -17.13 -3.39 -15.52
N TRP A 25 -16.97 -4.72 -15.48
CA TRP A 25 -17.72 -5.58 -14.59
C TRP A 25 -17.39 -5.31 -13.12
N SER A 26 -16.10 -5.16 -12.79
CA SER A 26 -15.63 -4.92 -11.42
C SER A 26 -16.06 -3.55 -10.89
N LEU A 27 -16.15 -2.54 -11.75
CA LEU A 27 -16.67 -1.22 -11.38
C LEU A 27 -18.15 -1.26 -10.95
N ARG A 28 -18.97 -2.12 -11.57
CA ARG A 28 -20.41 -2.21 -11.28
C ARG A 28 -20.79 -3.29 -10.27
N ASN A 29 -20.17 -4.45 -10.36
CA ASN A 29 -20.55 -5.66 -9.63
C ASN A 29 -19.40 -6.23 -8.77
N GLY A 30 -18.27 -5.52 -8.66
CA GLY A 30 -17.14 -5.96 -7.85
C GLY A 30 -17.47 -5.91 -6.35
N LYS A 31 -16.74 -6.71 -5.57
CA LYS A 31 -16.78 -6.62 -4.11
C LYS A 31 -16.18 -5.28 -3.67
N VAL A 32 -16.78 -4.65 -2.66
CA VAL A 32 -16.22 -3.43 -2.06
C VAL A 32 -14.86 -3.77 -1.45
N ALA A 33 -13.83 -3.01 -1.84
CA ALA A 33 -12.50 -3.16 -1.26
C ALA A 33 -12.48 -2.59 0.16
N GLY A 34 -11.88 -3.32 1.10
CA GLY A 34 -11.50 -2.75 2.39
C GLY A 34 -10.34 -1.74 2.26
N ASN A 35 -9.88 -1.20 3.39
CA ASN A 35 -8.79 -0.22 3.39
C ASN A 35 -7.46 -0.85 2.96
N ASN A 36 -7.18 -2.07 3.40
CA ASN A 36 -5.93 -2.77 3.09
C ASN A 36 -6.16 -4.24 2.68
N PRO A 37 -6.71 -4.51 1.49
CA PRO A 37 -6.96 -5.88 1.04
C PRO A 37 -5.67 -6.67 0.76
N TRP A 38 -4.54 -5.98 0.59
CA TRP A 38 -3.26 -6.56 0.22
C TRP A 38 -2.28 -6.71 1.37
N LYS A 39 -2.70 -6.36 2.60
CA LYS A 39 -1.85 -6.44 3.79
C LYS A 39 -0.50 -5.73 3.63
N SER A 40 -0.49 -4.53 3.05
CA SER A 40 0.74 -3.75 2.87
C SER A 40 0.99 -2.81 4.05
N CYS A 41 2.27 -2.57 4.36
CA CYS A 41 2.66 -1.81 5.56
C CYS A 41 2.61 -0.29 5.38
N THR A 42 2.56 0.23 4.15
CA THR A 42 2.68 1.68 3.89
C THR A 42 1.44 2.46 4.34
N LEU A 43 1.64 3.74 4.67
CA LEU A 43 0.57 4.64 5.14
C LEU A 43 -0.59 4.78 4.16
N LEU A 44 -0.38 4.65 2.85
CA LEU A 44 -1.47 4.76 1.87
C LEU A 44 -2.58 3.73 2.13
N TRP A 45 -2.25 2.58 2.73
CA TRP A 45 -3.22 1.53 3.07
C TRP A 45 -3.93 1.74 4.41
N GLN A 46 -3.67 2.87 5.07
CA GLN A 46 -4.45 3.34 6.22
C GLN A 46 -5.59 4.27 5.80
N THR A 47 -5.62 4.71 4.55
CA THR A 47 -6.73 5.52 4.03
C THR A 47 -7.97 4.63 3.79
N PRO A 48 -9.19 5.16 4.01
CA PRO A 48 -10.41 4.52 3.54
C PRO A 48 -10.41 4.28 2.02
N SER A 49 -11.12 3.26 1.56
CA SER A 49 -11.33 3.00 0.12
C SER A 49 -12.79 3.32 -0.25
N PRO A 50 -13.09 4.43 -0.95
CA PRO A 50 -12.18 5.41 -1.56
C PRO A 50 -11.61 6.45 -0.56
N PRO A 51 -10.43 7.04 -0.84
CA PRO A 51 -9.83 8.03 0.04
C PRO A 51 -10.71 9.28 0.21
N PRO A 52 -10.90 9.79 1.44
CA PRO A 52 -11.61 11.04 1.66
C PRO A 52 -10.78 12.25 1.17
N HIS A 53 -11.43 13.39 1.02
CA HIS A 53 -10.71 14.64 0.80
C HIS A 53 -9.79 14.94 1.99
N GLY A 54 -8.50 15.18 1.72
CA GLY A 54 -7.47 15.29 2.77
C GLY A 54 -6.69 13.99 3.04
N ASN A 55 -6.99 12.89 2.32
CA ASN A 55 -6.36 11.56 2.40
C ASN A 55 -6.58 10.82 3.74
N PHE A 56 -6.27 11.44 4.87
CA PHE A 56 -6.36 10.82 6.19
C PHE A 56 -7.42 11.52 7.03
N PRO A 57 -8.43 10.80 7.57
CA PRO A 57 -9.36 11.38 8.54
C PRO A 57 -8.65 11.91 9.78
N GLU A 58 -7.63 11.17 10.24
CA GLU A 58 -6.75 11.52 11.35
C GLU A 58 -5.30 11.30 10.93
N MET A 59 -4.40 12.23 11.30
CA MET A 59 -2.99 12.14 10.93
C MET A 59 -2.34 10.91 11.57
N PRO A 60 -1.86 9.93 10.79
CA PRO A 60 -1.26 8.73 11.35
C PRO A 60 0.12 9.03 11.95
N ILE A 61 0.41 8.44 13.10
CA ILE A 61 1.75 8.42 13.70
C ILE A 61 2.54 7.28 13.07
N VAL A 62 3.80 7.54 12.71
CA VAL A 62 4.70 6.52 12.13
C VAL A 62 5.62 5.99 13.21
N TYR A 63 5.58 4.69 13.46
CA TYR A 63 6.44 4.01 14.43
C TYR A 63 7.59 3.22 13.78
N ARG A 64 7.44 2.84 12.51
CA ARG A 64 8.37 1.93 11.81
C ARG A 64 8.41 2.14 10.30
N GLY A 65 9.29 1.40 9.63
CA GLY A 65 9.51 1.48 8.19
C GLY A 65 8.36 0.90 7.35
N PRO A 66 8.32 1.20 6.04
CA PRO A 66 7.27 0.73 5.12
C PRO A 66 7.42 -0.74 4.65
N TYR A 67 8.46 -1.45 5.10
CA TYR A 67 8.81 -2.80 4.64
C TYR A 67 8.87 -3.84 5.77
N GLU A 68 8.19 -3.57 6.88
CA GLU A 68 8.14 -4.45 8.06
C GLU A 68 7.22 -5.64 7.80
N TYR A 69 7.66 -6.54 6.93
CA TYR A 69 7.01 -7.82 6.65
C TYR A 69 7.73 -8.94 7.39
N SER A 70 6.98 -9.94 7.85
CA SER A 70 7.48 -11.10 8.59
C SER A 70 8.42 -10.75 9.76
N HIS A 71 8.14 -9.64 10.47
CA HIS A 71 9.00 -9.15 11.55
C HIS A 71 8.87 -10.05 12.80
N PRO A 72 9.97 -10.43 13.47
CA PRO A 72 9.95 -11.42 14.56
C PRO A 72 9.06 -11.02 15.76
N ASP A 73 8.85 -9.73 15.97
CA ASP A 73 8.04 -9.21 17.09
C ASP A 73 6.53 -9.15 16.79
N THR A 74 6.07 -9.66 15.63
CA THR A 74 4.65 -9.79 15.30
C THR A 74 4.34 -11.18 14.73
N GLU A 75 3.18 -11.73 15.08
CA GLU A 75 2.70 -12.99 14.50
C GLU A 75 2.11 -12.79 13.09
N GLU A 76 1.76 -11.55 12.73
CA GLU A 76 1.22 -11.21 11.41
C GLU A 76 2.36 -11.01 10.40
N ASP A 77 2.11 -11.42 9.16
CA ASP A 77 3.10 -11.27 8.08
C ASP A 77 3.37 -9.80 7.70
N PHE A 78 2.54 -8.86 8.13
CA PHE A 78 2.68 -7.46 7.83
C PHE A 78 2.49 -6.62 9.09
N TRP A 79 3.43 -5.71 9.35
CA TRP A 79 3.35 -4.78 10.46
C TRP A 79 3.14 -3.34 9.95
N PRO A 80 1.91 -2.80 10.00
CA PRO A 80 1.62 -1.46 9.52
C PRO A 80 2.47 -0.38 10.20
N GLN A 81 2.85 0.66 9.47
CA GLN A 81 3.66 1.77 9.99
C GLN A 81 3.04 2.48 11.21
N ASN A 82 1.71 2.50 11.32
CA ASN A 82 0.97 3.18 12.37
C ASN A 82 0.49 2.26 13.50
N ALA A 83 0.84 0.96 13.49
CA ALA A 83 0.47 0.09 14.60
C ALA A 83 1.26 0.49 15.85
N PRO A 84 0.61 0.76 17.00
CA PRO A 84 1.33 1.13 18.22
C PRO A 84 2.38 0.07 18.60
N PRO A 85 3.55 0.45 19.12
CA PRO A 85 4.47 -0.51 19.71
C PRO A 85 3.80 -1.19 20.91
N ALA A 86 4.15 -2.45 21.19
CA ALA A 86 3.71 -3.10 22.41
C ALA A 86 4.14 -2.23 23.61
N THR A 87 3.19 -1.81 24.44
CA THR A 87 3.47 -1.03 25.64
C THR A 87 4.45 -1.81 26.50
N SER A 88 5.72 -1.40 26.50
CA SER A 88 6.70 -1.96 27.40
C SER A 88 6.42 -1.43 28.80
N GLU A 89 5.96 -2.32 29.70
CA GLU A 89 6.08 -2.15 31.16
C GLU A 89 7.56 -2.18 31.65
N ALA A 90 8.54 -2.04 30.76
CA ALA A 90 9.96 -2.07 31.11
C ALA A 90 10.81 -1.19 30.18
N GLY A 91 10.88 0.12 30.50
CA GLY A 91 12.10 0.94 30.37
C GLY A 91 12.98 0.84 29.10
N GLY A 92 12.42 0.58 27.93
CA GLY A 92 13.17 0.54 26.67
C GLY A 92 13.38 1.95 26.15
N GLN A 93 14.64 2.39 26.05
CA GLN A 93 15.02 3.67 25.45
C GLN A 93 14.50 3.73 24.01
N PHE A 94 13.52 4.60 23.77
CA PHE A 94 13.18 5.03 22.43
C PHE A 94 14.41 5.73 21.85
N ALA A 95 14.83 5.31 20.65
CA ALA A 95 15.77 6.12 19.88
C ALA A 95 15.13 7.51 19.72
N PRO A 96 15.84 8.60 20.07
CA PRO A 96 15.32 9.94 19.85
C PRO A 96 14.98 10.10 18.38
N ALA A 97 13.94 10.87 18.07
CA ALA A 97 13.59 11.23 16.70
C ALA A 97 14.88 11.64 15.96
N PRO A 98 15.13 11.11 14.75
CA PRO A 98 16.32 11.49 14.02
C PRO A 98 16.31 13.02 13.87
N THR A 99 17.36 13.67 14.38
CA THR A 99 17.56 15.10 14.20
C THR A 99 17.48 15.39 12.71
N PRO A 100 16.65 16.34 12.25
CA PRO A 100 16.62 16.69 10.83
C PRO A 100 18.05 17.09 10.43
N GLU A 101 18.65 16.32 9.54
CA GLU A 101 19.95 16.67 8.98
C GLU A 101 19.78 18.02 8.27
N PRO A 102 20.68 19.00 8.49
CA PRO A 102 20.64 20.23 7.74
C PRO A 102 20.83 19.88 6.26
N VAL A 103 19.82 20.20 5.46
CA VAL A 103 19.87 20.08 4.00
C VAL A 103 21.03 20.96 3.52
N PRO A 104 22.06 20.42 2.85
CA PRO A 104 23.11 21.25 2.29
C PRO A 104 22.52 22.14 1.19
N GLY A 105 22.29 23.43 1.46
CA GLY A 105 21.88 24.37 0.41
C GLY A 105 21.02 25.59 0.77
N ASP A 106 20.83 25.96 2.04
CA ASP A 106 20.38 27.31 2.42
C ASP A 106 21.54 28.14 3.02
#